data_AF-A0A843G6Z4-F1
#
_entry.id   AF-A0A843G6Z4-F1
#
_cell.length_a   1.000
_cell.length_b   1.000
_cell.length_c   1.000
_cell.angle_alpha   90.00
_cell.angle_beta   90.00
_cell.angle_gamma   90.00
#
_symmetry.space_group_name_H-M   'P 1'
#
loop_
_entity.id
_entity.type
_entity.pdbx_description
1 polymer ?
#
loop_
_entity_poly.entity_id
_entity_poly.type
_entity_poly.pdbx_seq_one_letter_code
_entity_poly.pdbx_strand_id
1 'polypeptide(L)'
;DLISFMALANKLNLIVYDGEQMYVHTNYKGSLHYLKTENSVFISTQALDSNDWEEVPLNTLISFSNGELLFEAKPHSFEYVETEEQLRFIEKFASTLNSEVNEENVW
;
A
#
# COMPACT_ATOMS: atom_id res chain seq x y z
N ASP A 1 7.28 -13.70 12.67
CA ASP A 1 6.18 -12.81 12.25
C ASP A 1 6.08 -12.88 10.73
N LEU A 2 4.90 -13.25 10.20
CA LEU A 2 4.67 -13.57 8.79
C LEU A 2 4.75 -12.32 7.90
N ILE A 3 4.15 -11.21 8.34
CA ILE A 3 4.13 -9.95 7.58
C ILE A 3 5.55 -9.41 7.42
N SER A 4 6.32 -9.41 8.50
CA SER A 4 7.75 -9.06 8.47
C SER A 4 8.56 -9.89 7.47
N PHE A 5 8.28 -11.20 7.35
CA PHE A 5 8.96 -12.06 6.39
C PHE A 5 8.58 -11.73 4.94
N MET A 6 7.29 -11.45 4.68
CA MET A 6 6.82 -11.04 3.36
C MET A 6 7.37 -9.67 2.94
N ALA A 7 7.52 -8.74 3.89
CA ALA A 7 8.04 -7.39 3.65
C ALA A 7 9.53 -7.37 3.29
N LEU A 8 10.30 -8.40 3.65
CA LEU A 8 11.72 -8.46 3.35
C LEU A 8 11.97 -8.41 1.84
N ALA A 9 12.63 -7.34 1.39
CA ALA A 9 12.96 -7.06 -0.01
C ALA A 9 11.76 -6.90 -0.96
N ASN A 10 10.55 -6.74 -0.45
CA ASN A 10 9.34 -6.53 -1.25
C ASN A 10 8.62 -5.25 -0.85
N LYS A 11 7.99 -4.61 -1.84
CA LYS A 11 6.95 -3.60 -1.58
C LYS A 11 5.66 -4.32 -1.19
N LEU A 12 5.13 -4.02 -0.02
CA LEU A 12 3.99 -4.72 0.57
C LEU A 12 2.98 -3.71 1.12
N ASN A 13 1.83 -3.62 0.43
CA ASN A 13 0.60 -3.06 0.95
C ASN A 13 -0.43 -4.18 1.04
N LEU A 14 -1.08 -4.32 2.19
CA LEU A 14 -2.04 -5.37 2.46
C LEU A 14 -3.33 -4.76 3.01
N ILE A 15 -4.46 -5.16 2.43
CA ILE A 15 -5.80 -4.95 2.98
C ILE A 15 -6.50 -6.31 2.92
N VAL A 16 -6.82 -6.90 4.06
CA VAL A 16 -7.48 -8.21 4.15
C VAL A 16 -8.68 -8.11 5.09
N TYR A 17 -9.82 -8.66 4.68
CA TYR A 17 -11.01 -8.77 5.52
C TYR A 17 -11.35 -10.25 5.72
N ASP A 18 -11.50 -10.70 6.97
CA ASP A 18 -11.76 -12.10 7.31
C ASP A 18 -13.25 -12.42 7.56
N GLY A 19 -14.13 -11.41 7.49
CA GLY A 19 -15.54 -11.53 7.84
C GLY A 19 -15.93 -10.77 9.10
N GLU A 20 -14.95 -10.44 9.96
CA GLU A 20 -15.17 -9.73 11.23
C GLU A 20 -14.24 -8.52 11.38
N GLN A 21 -13.00 -8.63 10.92
CA GLN A 21 -11.95 -7.63 11.07
C GLN A 21 -11.29 -7.31 9.73
N MET A 22 -10.92 -6.05 9.56
CA MET A 22 -10.09 -5.58 8.45
C MET A 22 -8.65 -5.39 8.94
N TYR A 23 -7.72 -6.13 8.36
CA TYR A 23 -6.29 -6.04 8.60
C TYR A 23 -5.63 -5.17 7.54
N VAL A 24 -4.80 -4.23 7.97
CA VAL A 24 -4.16 -3.25 7.09
C VAL A 24 -2.68 -3.16 7.45
N HIS A 25 -1.83 -3.16 6.43
CA HIS A 25 -0.38 -3.00 6.58
C HIS A 25 0.21 -2.30 5.36
N THR A 26 1.21 -1.47 5.59
CA THR A 26 2.08 -0.95 4.54
C THR A 26 3.54 -0.92 5.02
N ASN A 27 4.48 -1.25 4.13
CA ASN A 27 5.89 -0.94 4.32
C ASN A 27 6.40 0.14 3.37
N TYR A 28 5.52 0.85 2.67
CA TYR A 28 5.89 1.92 1.74
C TYR A 28 5.25 3.24 2.19
N LYS A 29 6.10 4.18 2.59
CA LYS A 29 5.67 5.46 3.16
C LYS A 29 4.74 6.22 2.21
N GLY A 30 3.65 6.78 2.75
CA GLY A 30 2.68 7.56 1.99
C GLY A 30 1.87 6.77 0.95
N SER A 31 1.87 5.43 1.03
CA SER A 31 1.23 4.59 0.01
C SER A 31 -0.12 4.01 0.43
N LEU A 32 -0.51 4.19 1.69
CA LEU A 32 -1.77 3.72 2.23
C LEU A 32 -2.26 4.65 3.34
N HIS A 33 -3.53 4.98 3.28
CA HIS A 33 -4.20 5.93 4.16
C HIS A 33 -5.50 5.33 4.67
N TYR A 34 -5.97 5.80 5.82
CA TYR A 34 -7.27 5.48 6.35
C TYR A 34 -8.06 6.73 6.76
N LEU A 35 -9.38 6.63 6.68
CA LEU A 35 -10.32 7.61 7.21
C LEU A 35 -11.27 6.90 8.16
N LYS A 36 -11.23 7.23 9.45
CA LYS A 36 -12.20 6.75 10.43
C LYS A 36 -13.46 7.60 10.37
N THR A 37 -14.61 6.94 10.43
CA THR A 37 -15.90 7.58 10.71
C THR A 37 -16.49 6.97 12.00
N GLU A 38 -17.69 7.39 12.40
CA GLU A 38 -18.34 6.89 13.62
C GLU A 38 -18.49 5.36 13.65
N ASN A 39 -18.76 4.72 12.51
CA ASN A 39 -19.05 3.27 12.46
C ASN A 39 -18.30 2.53 11.33
N SER A 40 -17.38 3.19 10.64
CA SER A 40 -16.65 2.57 9.53
C SER A 40 -15.22 3.09 9.44
N VAL A 41 -14.40 2.34 8.72
CA VAL A 41 -13.08 2.79 8.28
C VAL A 41 -13.01 2.64 6.77
N PHE A 42 -12.49 3.66 6.09
CA PHE A 42 -12.15 3.60 4.68
C PHE A 42 -10.64 3.47 4.57
N ILE A 43 -10.15 2.59 3.71
CA ILE A 43 -8.73 2.41 3.43
C ILE A 43 -8.52 2.67 1.94
N SER A 44 -7.51 3.46 1.60
CA SER A 44 -7.21 3.79 0.21
C SER A 44 -5.73 4.10 0.03
N THR A 45 -5.20 3.89 -1.18
CA THR A 45 -3.82 4.25 -1.53
C THR A 45 -3.62 5.77 -1.60
N GLN A 46 -4.69 6.53 -1.83
CA GLN A 46 -4.71 7.99 -1.79
C GLN A 46 -6.01 8.46 -1.14
N ALA A 47 -6.00 9.65 -0.53
CA ALA A 47 -7.22 10.29 -0.06
C ALA A 47 -8.24 10.40 -1.20
N LEU A 48 -9.47 9.95 -0.96
CA LEU A 48 -10.54 9.93 -1.97
C LEU A 48 -11.31 11.26 -2.03
N ASP A 49 -11.15 12.09 -1.00
CA ASP A 49 -11.81 13.37 -0.82
C ASP A 49 -10.93 14.30 0.04
N SER A 50 -11.48 15.46 0.42
CA SER A 50 -10.79 16.46 1.24
C SER A 50 -10.99 16.28 2.75
N ASN A 51 -11.46 15.11 3.21
CA ASN A 51 -11.54 14.83 4.64
C ASN A 51 -10.14 14.56 5.23
N ASP A 52 -10.07 14.43 6.55
CA ASP A 52 -8.83 14.22 7.28
C ASP A 52 -8.38 12.75 7.21
N TRP A 53 -7.83 12.34 6.07
CA TRP A 53 -7.20 11.04 5.91
C TRP A 53 -5.87 10.98 6.66
N GLU A 54 -5.64 9.89 7.40
CA GLU A 54 -4.41 9.63 8.13
C GLU A 54 -3.57 8.57 7.39
N GLU A 55 -2.25 8.66 7.48
CA GLU A 55 -1.37 7.59 6.96
C GLU A 55 -1.51 6.32 7.82
N VAL A 56 -1.56 5.16 7.18
CA VAL A 56 -1.45 3.88 7.90
C VAL A 56 -0.05 3.80 8.55
N PRO A 57 0.05 3.39 9.84
CA PRO A 57 1.33 3.23 10.52
C PRO A 57 2.31 2.35 9.74
N LEU A 58 3.47 2.91 9.42
CA LEU A 58 4.48 2.24 8.62
C LEU A 58 5.04 1.02 9.33
N ASN A 59 5.23 -0.08 8.59
CA ASN A 59 5.81 -1.34 9.06
C ASN A 59 5.04 -2.01 10.21
N THR A 60 3.77 -1.64 10.39
CA THR A 60 2.92 -2.12 11.47
C THR A 60 1.64 -2.69 10.89
N LEU A 61 1.30 -3.93 11.30
CA LEU A 61 0.00 -4.51 11.01
C LEU A 61 -1.00 -3.96 12.02
N ILE A 62 -2.07 -3.36 11.53
CA ILE A 62 -3.21 -2.92 12.35
C ILE A 62 -4.48 -3.67 11.94
N SER A 63 -5.44 -3.79 12.87
CA SER A 63 -6.78 -4.28 12.53
C SER A 63 -7.88 -3.35 13.03
N PHE A 64 -8.96 -3.26 12.25
CA PHE A 64 -10.15 -2.51 12.57
C PHE A 64 -11.38 -3.42 12.70
N SER A 65 -12.29 -3.07 13.59
CA SER A 65 -13.63 -3.65 13.68
C SER A 65 -14.66 -2.56 14.01
N ASN A 66 -15.74 -2.49 13.25
CA ASN A 66 -16.80 -1.46 13.39
C ASN A 66 -16.26 -0.02 13.46
N GLY A 67 -15.22 0.29 12.66
CA GLY A 67 -14.58 1.61 12.65
C GLY A 67 -13.55 1.84 13.75
N GLU A 68 -13.38 0.92 14.70
CA GLU A 68 -12.40 1.05 15.79
C GLU A 68 -11.13 0.25 15.59
N LEU A 69 -10.00 0.80 16.02
CA LEU A 69 -8.71 0.12 16.03
C LEU A 69 -8.71 -0.94 17.14
N LEU A 70 -8.63 -2.22 16.75
CA LEU A 70 -8.70 -3.34 17.69
C LEU A 70 -7.32 -3.90 18.04
N PHE A 71 -6.40 -3.86 17.09
CA PHE A 71 -5.07 -4.45 17.25
C PHE A 71 -4.00 -3.62 16.54
N GLU A 72 -2.83 -3.57 17.15
CA GLU A 72 -1.61 -3.00 16.61
C GLU A 72 -0.44 -3.94 16.91
N ALA A 73 0.23 -4.42 15.86
CA ALA A 73 1.41 -5.26 15.99
C ALA A 73 2.64 -4.44 16.40
N LYS A 74 3.72 -5.14 16.77
CA LYS A 74 5.02 -4.48 16.92
C LYS A 74 5.55 -4.08 15.53
N PRO A 75 6.05 -2.85 15.33
CA PRO A 75 6.65 -2.44 14.06
C PRO A 75 7.89 -3.28 13.72
N HIS A 76 8.06 -3.58 12.43
CA HIS A 76 9.28 -4.18 11.89
C HIS A 76 10.17 -3.14 11.19
N SER A 77 11.37 -3.54 10.76
CA SER A 77 12.37 -2.63 10.16
C SER A 77 12.44 -2.65 8.63
N PHE A 78 11.65 -3.52 7.98
CA PHE A 78 11.70 -3.73 6.52
C PHE A 78 10.84 -2.72 5.75
N GLU A 79 11.17 -1.44 5.82
CA GLU A 79 10.61 -0.42 4.92
C GLU A 79 11.05 -0.68 3.48
N TYR A 80 10.13 -0.54 2.54
CA TYR A 80 10.41 -0.50 1.12
C TYR A 80 10.79 0.93 0.72
N VAL A 81 12.03 1.08 0.24
CA VAL A 81 12.53 2.31 -0.34
C VAL A 81 12.81 2.07 -1.81
N GLU A 82 12.13 2.83 -2.66
CA GLU A 82 12.29 2.73 -4.11
C GLU A 82 13.67 3.26 -4.52
N THR A 83 14.42 2.47 -5.30
CA THR A 83 15.78 2.82 -5.71
C THR A 83 15.82 3.46 -7.09
N GLU A 84 16.85 4.27 -7.36
CA GLU A 84 17.08 4.84 -8.70
C GLU A 84 17.26 3.78 -9.80
N GLU A 85 17.76 2.59 -9.44
CA GLU A 85 17.87 1.47 -10.37
C GLU A 85 16.50 0.90 -10.73
N GLN A 86 15.62 0.73 -9.74
CA GLN A 86 14.24 0.30 -9.97
C GLN A 86 13.49 1.32 -10.84
N LEU A 87 13.64 2.61 -10.56
CA LEU A 87 13.06 3.68 -11.38
C LEU A 87 13.54 3.63 -12.82
N ARG A 88 14.86 3.55 -13.05
CA ARG A 88 15.44 3.42 -14.39
C ARG A 88 14.94 2.17 -15.11
N PHE A 89 14.76 1.07 -14.40
CA PHE A 89 14.19 -0.16 -14.97
C PHE A 89 12.73 0.05 -15.40
N ILE A 90 11.91 0.65 -14.53
CA ILE A 90 10.50 0.95 -14.83
C ILE A 90 10.38 1.90 -16.01
N GLU A 91 11.18 2.97 -16.06
CA GLU A 91 11.21 3.91 -17.18
C GLU A 91 11.59 3.23 -18.50
N LYS A 92 12.63 2.40 -18.48
CA LYS A 92 13.06 1.62 -19.65
C LYS A 92 11.93 0.69 -20.11
N PHE A 93 11.31 -0.04 -19.19
CA PHE A 93 10.20 -0.94 -19.50
C PHE A 93 8.97 -0.20 -20.04
N ALA A 94 8.60 0.95 -19.45
CA ALA A 94 7.52 1.77 -19.96
C ALA A 94 7.81 2.28 -21.39
N SER A 95 9.07 2.63 -21.68
CA SER A 95 9.46 3.05 -23.02
C SER A 95 9.30 1.96 -24.08
N THR A 96 9.54 0.68 -23.72
CA THR A 96 9.37 -0.44 -24.65
C THR A 96 7.90 -0.71 -24.97
N LEU A 97 7.00 -0.56 -23.99
CA LEU A 97 5.56 -0.68 -24.22
C LEU A 97 5.06 0.40 -25.20
N ASN A 98 5.56 1.63 -25.07
CA ASN A 98 5.16 2.73 -25.96
C ASN A 98 5.70 2.58 -27.39
N SER A 99 6.86 1.95 -27.59
CA SER A 99 7.37 1.68 -28.93
C SER A 99 6.57 0.60 -29.66
N GLU A 100 6.11 -0.44 -28.97
CA GLU A 100 5.31 -1.52 -29.56
C GLU A 100 3.92 -1.02 -30.01
N VAL A 101 3.27 -0.16 -29.21
CA VAL A 101 1.99 0.47 -29.57
C VAL A 101 2.10 1.38 -30.80
N ASN A 102 3.25 2.01 -31.02
CA ASN A 102 3.46 2.86 -32.20
C ASN A 102 3.70 2.04 -33.49
N GLU A 103 4.21 0.81 -33.41
CA GLU A 103 4.38 -0.06 -34.58
C GLU A 103 3.05 -0.69 -35.04
N GLU A 104 2.12 -0.99 -34.12
CA GLU A 104 0.79 -1.53 -34.48
C GLU A 104 -0.18 -0.50 -35.05
N ASN A 105 0.09 0.81 -34.89
CA ASN A 105 -0.76 1.90 -35.37
C ASN A 105 -0.29 2.51 -36.72
N VAL A 106 0.66 1.88 -37.41
CA VAL A 106 1.05 2.26 -38.79
C VAL A 106 0.21 1.46 -39.79
N TRP A 107 -1.02 1.92 -40.04
CA TRP A 107 -1.82 1.52 -41.21
C TRP A 107 -2.20 2.76 -42.02
#